data_AF-A0A8T4V2X7-F1
#
_entry.id   AF-A0A8T4V2X7-F1
#
_cell.length_a   1.000
_cell.length_b   1.000
_cell.length_c   1.000
_cell.angle_alpha   90.00
_cell.angle_beta   90.00
_cell.angle_gamma   90.00
#
_symmetry.space_group_name_H-M   'P 1'
#
loop_
_entity.id
_entity.type
_entity.pdbx_description
1 polymer ?
#
loop_
_entity_poly.entity_id
_entity_poly.type
_entity_poly.pdbx_seq_one_letter_code
_entity_poly.pdbx_strand_id
1 'polypeptide(L)'
;MVQAIINLGDNEDRLLTIIKGKFGLKNKSEAVNFVIHQYEEELLEPHLRPEYVAKIKNIGTKGKFNHYKSLAALRKKVEHA
;
A
#
# COMPACT_ATOMS: atom_id res chain seq x y z
N MET A 1 -12.24 16.75 -0.10
CA MET A 1 -10.78 16.97 -0.10
C MET A 1 -10.40 17.56 1.24
N VAL A 2 -9.39 17.00 1.89
CA VAL A 2 -8.80 17.59 3.11
C VAL A 2 -7.58 18.38 2.66
N GLN A 3 -7.36 19.57 3.24
CA GLN A 3 -6.20 20.41 2.96
C GLN A 3 -5.29 20.43 4.18
N ALA A 4 -3.98 20.35 3.94
CA ALA A 4 -2.97 20.48 4.97
C ALA A 4 -1.97 21.56 4.53
N ILE A 5 -1.58 22.42 5.48
CA ILE A 5 -0.47 23.34 5.32
C ILE A 5 0.73 22.68 5.99
N ILE A 6 1.82 22.51 5.25
CA ILE A 6 3.04 21.89 5.74
C ILE A 6 4.23 22.82 5.46
N ASN A 7 5.19 22.83 6.38
CA ASN A 7 6.47 23.48 6.16
C ASN A 7 7.45 22.45 5.60
N LEU A 8 8.07 22.78 4.47
CA LEU A 8 9.09 21.96 3.83
C LEU A 8 10.44 22.66 3.99
N GLY A 9 11.48 21.89 4.28
CA GLY A 9 12.84 22.40 4.20
C GLY A 9 13.31 22.50 2.75
N ASP A 10 14.46 23.17 2.57
CA ASP A 10 15.04 23.39 1.24
C ASP A 10 15.35 22.09 0.50
N ASN A 11 15.70 21.03 1.23
CA ASN A 11 16.03 19.73 0.64
C ASN A 11 14.77 19.01 0.16
N GLU A 12 13.73 18.97 0.99
CA GLU A 12 12.44 18.35 0.67
C GLU A 12 11.79 19.05 -0.53
N ASP A 13 11.88 20.38 -0.60
CA ASP A 13 11.37 21.16 -1.72
C ASP A 13 12.05 20.83 -3.06
N ARG A 14 13.39 20.65 -3.03
CA ARG A 14 14.18 20.24 -4.20
C ARG A 14 13.82 18.82 -4.63
N LEU A 15 13.71 17.89 -3.70
CA LEU A 15 13.28 16.52 -3.95
C LEU A 15 11.91 16.47 -4.63
N LEU A 16 10.91 17.19 -4.10
CA LEU A 16 9.58 17.27 -4.70
C LEU A 16 9.61 17.88 -6.11
N THR A 17 10.50 18.84 -6.35
CA THR A 17 10.69 19.42 -7.69
C THR A 17 11.21 18.40 -8.69
N ILE A 18 12.18 17.57 -8.28
CA ILE A 18 12.72 16.49 -9.11
C ILE A 18 11.65 15.45 -9.40
N ILE A 19 10.91 15.01 -8.38
CA ILE A 19 9.81 14.03 -8.51
C ILE A 19 8.73 14.57 -9.44
N LYS A 20 8.31 15.82 -9.24
CA LYS A 20 7.34 16.50 -10.12
C LYS A 20 7.78 16.46 -11.58
N GLY A 21 9.04 16.80 -11.86
CA GLY A 21 9.59 16.77 -13.21
C GLY A 21 9.67 15.36 -13.80
N LYS A 22 10.18 14.40 -13.02
CA LYS A 22 10.37 13.01 -13.45
C LYS A 22 9.06 12.34 -13.88
N PHE A 23 7.98 12.60 -13.15
CA PHE A 23 6.67 11.97 -13.40
C PHE A 23 5.68 12.89 -14.14
N GLY A 24 6.13 14.05 -14.63
CA GLY A 24 5.28 14.98 -15.38
C GLY A 24 4.10 15.57 -14.59
N LEU A 25 4.25 15.71 -13.27
CA LEU A 25 3.20 16.20 -12.38
C LEU A 25 3.05 17.72 -12.50
N LYS A 26 1.85 18.25 -12.28
CA LYS A 26 1.54 19.66 -12.53
C LYS A 26 2.10 20.57 -11.44
N ASN A 27 2.04 20.12 -10.19
CA ASN A 27 2.41 20.92 -9.03
C ASN A 27 3.07 20.07 -7.93
N LYS A 28 3.65 20.74 -6.93
CA LYS A 28 4.31 20.07 -5.80
C LYS A 28 3.33 19.30 -4.91
N SER A 29 2.06 19.71 -4.85
CA SER A 29 1.03 18.99 -4.10
C SER A 29 0.74 17.61 -4.71
N GLU A 30 0.68 17.51 -6.04
CA GLU A 30 0.59 16.22 -6.74
C GLU A 30 1.83 15.35 -6.48
N ALA A 31 3.02 15.95 -6.43
CA ALA A 31 4.24 15.23 -6.08
C ALA A 31 4.21 14.68 -4.64
N VAL A 32 3.69 15.45 -3.68
CA VAL A 32 3.50 14.97 -2.29
C VAL A 32 2.52 13.79 -2.26
N ASN A 33 1.37 13.90 -2.94
CA ASN A 33 0.40 12.81 -3.01
C ASN A 33 1.01 11.55 -3.65
N PHE A 34 1.79 11.71 -4.73
CA PHE A 34 2.50 10.61 -5.37
C PHE A 34 3.44 9.90 -4.40
N VAL A 35 4.25 10.65 -3.64
CA VAL A 35 5.15 10.08 -2.63
C VAL A 35 4.38 9.34 -1.53
N ILE A 36 3.27 9.90 -1.05
CA ILE A 36 2.42 9.24 -0.04
C ILE A 36 1.89 7.91 -0.57
N HIS A 37 1.42 7.85 -1.81
CA HIS A 37 0.96 6.60 -2.42
C HIS A 37 2.08 5.58 -2.60
N GLN A 38 3.26 6.02 -3.03
CA GLN A 38 4.42 5.13 -3.13
C GLN A 38 4.82 4.58 -1.75
N TYR A 39 4.78 5.44 -0.72
CA TYR A 39 5.03 5.05 0.66
C TYR A 39 3.95 4.08 1.20
N GLU A 40 2.69 4.25 0.79
CA GLU A 40 1.62 3.30 1.10
C GLU A 40 1.84 1.93 0.46
N GLU A 41 2.37 1.87 -0.76
CA GLU A 41 2.74 0.60 -1.40
C GLU A 41 3.95 -0.07 -0.76
N GLU A 42 4.94 0.71 -0.34
CA GLU A 42 6.20 0.18 0.19
C GLU A 42 6.17 -0.13 1.69
N LEU A 43 5.47 0.66 2.51
CA LEU A 43 5.48 0.53 3.97
C LEU A 43 4.15 0.12 4.61
N LEU A 44 3.01 0.52 4.04
CA LEU A 44 1.72 0.11 4.61
C LEU A 44 1.39 -1.29 4.10
N GLU A 45 1.83 -2.30 4.87
CA GLU A 45 1.49 -3.70 4.64
C GLU A 45 0.00 -3.84 4.30
N PRO A 46 -0.37 -4.76 3.38
CA PRO A 46 -1.75 -4.97 2.95
C PRO A 46 -2.75 -5.05 4.11
N HIS A 47 -2.32 -5.60 5.25
CA HIS A 47 -3.10 -5.76 6.48
C HIS A 47 -3.76 -4.48 7.02
N LEU A 48 -3.23 -3.28 6.73
CA LEU A 48 -3.78 -2.00 7.20
C LEU A 48 -4.72 -1.32 6.19
N ARG A 49 -4.84 -1.86 4.98
CA ARG A 49 -5.71 -1.30 3.95
C ARG A 49 -7.17 -1.70 4.20
N PRO A 50 -8.15 -0.78 4.16
CA PRO A 50 -9.56 -1.10 4.35
C PRO A 50 -10.07 -2.18 3.37
N GLU A 51 -9.56 -2.21 2.14
CA GLU A 51 -9.85 -3.23 1.14
C GLU A 51 -9.38 -4.64 1.53
N TYR A 52 -8.23 -4.75 2.19
CA TYR A 52 -7.72 -6.04 2.68
C TYR A 52 -8.55 -6.52 3.87
N VAL A 53 -8.93 -5.63 4.79
CA VAL A 53 -9.87 -5.94 5.87
C VAL A 53 -11.21 -6.44 5.30
N ALA A 54 -11.72 -5.79 4.25
CA ALA A 54 -12.93 -6.23 3.57
C ALA A 54 -12.76 -7.61 2.90
N LYS A 55 -11.61 -7.85 2.26
CA LYS A 55 -11.26 -9.14 1.66
C LYS A 55 -11.22 -10.26 2.71
N ILE A 56 -10.56 -10.04 3.85
CA ILE A 56 -10.49 -11.01 4.95
C ILE A 56 -11.87 -11.29 5.53
N LYS A 57 -12.70 -10.26 5.76
CA LYS A 57 -14.09 -10.43 6.22
C LYS A 57 -14.93 -11.23 5.22
N ASN A 58 -14.74 -11.01 3.93
CA ASN A 58 -15.41 -11.78 2.87
C ASN A 58 -14.94 -13.24 2.85
N ILE A 59 -13.64 -13.51 3.05
CA ILE A 59 -13.13 -14.87 3.17
C ILE A 59 -13.70 -15.53 4.43
N GLY A 60 -13.73 -14.83 5.58
CA GLY A 60 -14.36 -15.28 6.82
C GLY A 60 -15.81 -15.73 6.68
N THR A 61 -16.59 -15.00 5.87
CA THR A 61 -18.04 -15.21 5.73
C THR A 61 -18.43 -16.13 4.58
N LYS A 62 -17.70 -16.11 3.46
CA LYS A 62 -18.06 -16.80 2.20
C LYS A 62 -16.96 -17.74 1.69
N GLY A 63 -15.79 -17.73 2.32
CA GLY A 63 -14.63 -18.50 1.89
C GLY A 63 -14.82 -20.01 2.11
N LYS A 64 -14.24 -20.79 1.20
CA LYS A 64 -14.09 -22.24 1.39
C LYS A 64 -12.81 -22.50 2.15
N PHE A 65 -12.92 -22.87 3.42
CA PHE A 65 -11.78 -23.22 4.25
C PHE A 65 -11.42 -24.69 4.09
N ASN A 66 -10.13 -24.96 3.96
CA ASN A 66 -9.59 -26.31 3.99
C ASN A 66 -8.92 -26.52 5.35
N HIS A 67 -9.29 -27.60 6.04
CA HIS A 67 -8.63 -27.97 7.29
C HIS A 67 -7.37 -28.80 6.98
N TYR A 68 -6.26 -28.46 7.64
CA TYR A 68 -5.01 -29.21 7.54
C TYR A 68 -4.58 -29.67 8.93
N LYS A 69 -4.21 -30.94 9.04
CA LYS A 69 -3.79 -31.55 10.31
C LYS A 69 -2.37 -31.16 10.73
N SER A 70 -1.57 -30.58 9.82
CA SER A 70 -0.21 -30.14 10.12
C SER A 70 0.25 -29.04 9.17
N LEU A 71 1.23 -28.25 9.61
CA LEU A 71 1.87 -27.22 8.79
C LEU A 71 2.53 -27.83 7.54
N ALA A 72 3.10 -29.03 7.66
CA ALA A 72 3.71 -29.75 6.55
C ALA A 72 2.69 -30.10 5.45
N ALA A 73 1.47 -30.53 5.83
CA ALA A 73 0.40 -30.82 4.89
C ALA A 73 -0.09 -29.57 4.15
N LEU A 74 -0.12 -28.41 4.84
CA LEU A 74 -0.41 -27.12 4.22
C LEU A 74 0.67 -26.72 3.21
N ARG A 75 1.95 -26.75 3.62
CA ARG A 75 3.09 -26.38 2.75
C ARG A 75 3.13 -27.18 1.46
N LYS A 76 2.95 -28.50 1.56
CA LYS A 76 2.91 -29.41 0.41
C LYS A 76 1.87 -29.02 -0.64
N LYS A 77 0.75 -28.42 -0.23
CA LYS A 77 -0.29 -27.97 -1.17
C LYS A 77 0.03 -26.60 -1.78
N VAL A 78 0.60 -25.68 -1.01
CA VAL A 78 0.89 -24.31 -1.46
C VAL A 78 2.11 -24.26 -2.38
N GLU A 79 3.13 -25.07 -2.11
CA GLU A 79 4.38 -25.10 -2.89
C GLU A 79 4.27 -25.92 -4.19
N HIS A 80 3.18 -26.67 -4.37
CA HIS A 80 2.90 -27.48 -5.57
C HIS A 80 1.58 -27.09 -6.26
N ALA A 81 1.01 -25.92 -5.96
CA ALA A 81 -0.16 -25.35 -6.62
C ALA A 81 0.25 -24.29 -7.65
#